data_AF-A0A1A3SQM3-F1
#
_entry.id   AF-A0A1A3SQM3-F1
#
_cell.length_a   1.000
_cell.length_b   1.000
_cell.length_c   1.000
_cell.angle_alpha   90.00
_cell.angle_beta   90.00
_cell.angle_gamma   90.00
#
_symmetry.space_group_name_H-M   'P 1'
#
loop_
_entity.id
_entity.type
_entity.pdbx_description
1 polymer ?
#
loop_
_entity_poly.entity_id
_entity_poly.type
_entity_poly.pdbx_seq_one_letter_code
_entity_poly.pdbx_strand_id
1 'polypeptide(L)'
;MRVVSLIGCVVCALAAFGLALETSMELFMFGFPDGHTIDYQKAAATPLRILMWLQGGIGLLFLGLAFSPIKTRMRTVGWLTALVVFVLLALTARIGVPWYFGTHLGLDNGIGG
;
A
#
# COMPACT_ATOMS: atom_id res chain seq x y z
N MET A 1 -25.40 3.08 -12.15
CA MET A 1 -24.63 3.15 -10.87
C MET A 1 -23.96 1.83 -10.49
N ARG A 2 -24.64 0.66 -10.56
CA ARG A 2 -24.05 -0.64 -10.16
C ARG A 2 -22.77 -1.00 -10.94
N VAL A 3 -22.76 -0.86 -12.26
CA VAL A 3 -21.59 -1.13 -13.12
C VAL A 3 -20.41 -0.23 -12.77
N VAL A 4 -20.65 1.08 -12.56
CA VAL A 4 -19.60 2.03 -12.16
C VAL A 4 -18.98 1.64 -10.82
N SER A 5 -19.79 1.26 -9.82
CA SER A 5 -19.26 0.81 -8.53
C SER A 5 -18.45 -0.48 -8.63
N LEU A 6 -18.80 -1.38 -9.56
CA LEU A 6 -18.03 -2.62 -9.81
C LEU A 6 -16.68 -2.29 -10.43
N ILE A 7 -16.67 -1.49 -11.50
CA ILE A 7 -15.43 -1.05 -12.16
C ILE A 7 -14.53 -0.34 -11.14
N GLY A 8 -15.09 0.57 -10.33
CA GLY A 8 -14.35 1.25 -9.27
C GLY A 8 -13.73 0.30 -8.26
N CYS A 9 -14.46 -0.73 -7.81
CA CYS A 9 -13.91 -1.75 -6.91
C CYS A 9 -12.77 -2.54 -7.56
N VAL A 10 -12.92 -2.96 -8.81
CA VAL A 10 -11.89 -3.74 -9.52
C VAL A 10 -10.63 -2.90 -9.76
N VAL A 11 -10.78 -1.65 -10.20
CA VAL A 11 -9.64 -0.73 -10.39
C VAL A 11 -8.93 -0.47 -9.07
N CYS A 12 -9.66 -0.23 -7.98
CA CYS A 12 -9.06 -0.05 -6.65
C CYS A 12 -8.37 -1.33 -6.14
N ALA A 13 -8.93 -2.51 -6.43
CA ALA A 13 -8.27 -3.77 -6.10
C ALA A 13 -6.93 -3.94 -6.83
N LEU A 14 -6.92 -3.67 -8.14
CA LEU A 14 -5.70 -3.71 -8.95
C LEU A 14 -4.66 -2.71 -8.44
N ALA A 15 -5.07 -1.48 -8.13
CA ALA A 15 -4.18 -0.47 -7.55
C ALA A 15 -3.62 -0.89 -6.19
N ALA A 16 -4.46 -1.50 -5.33
CA ALA A 16 -4.03 -1.96 -4.02
C ALA A 16 -3.04 -3.12 -4.10
N PHE A 17 -3.27 -4.10 -4.98
CA PHE A 17 -2.30 -5.17 -5.22
C PHE A 17 -1.03 -4.67 -5.90
N GLY A 18 -1.13 -3.72 -6.84
CA GLY A 18 0.02 -3.09 -7.46
C GLY A 18 0.90 -2.39 -6.42
N LEU A 19 0.29 -1.63 -5.51
CA LEU A 19 1.02 -0.97 -4.43
C LEU A 19 1.62 -1.97 -3.42
N ALA A 20 0.90 -3.05 -3.10
CA ALA A 20 1.42 -4.12 -2.25
C ALA A 20 2.63 -4.81 -2.90
N LEU A 21 2.57 -5.06 -4.20
CA LEU A 21 3.67 -5.63 -4.96
C LEU A 21 4.87 -4.68 -4.96
N GLU A 22 4.65 -3.39 -5.22
CA GLU A 22 5.73 -2.40 -5.19
C GLU A 22 6.39 -2.33 -3.81
N THR A 23 5.59 -2.24 -2.75
CA THR A 23 6.08 -2.26 -1.36
C THR A 23 6.83 -3.57 -1.06
N SER A 24 6.41 -4.70 -1.64
CA SER A 24 7.14 -5.97 -1.51
C SER A 24 8.48 -5.95 -2.24
N MET A 25 8.57 -5.30 -3.40
CA MET A 25 9.83 -5.14 -4.12
C MET A 25 10.76 -4.23 -3.30
N GLU A 26 10.22 -3.19 -2.67
CA GLU A 26 10.96 -2.35 -1.72
C GLU A 26 11.49 -3.15 -0.51
N LEU A 27 10.79 -4.21 -0.06
CA LEU A 27 11.20 -5.05 1.06
C LEU A 27 12.22 -6.13 0.69
N PHE A 28 12.01 -6.81 -0.44
CA PHE A 28 12.70 -8.06 -0.78
C PHE A 28 13.76 -7.89 -1.86
N MET A 29 13.68 -6.83 -2.65
CA MET A 29 14.65 -6.52 -3.70
C MET A 29 15.54 -5.32 -3.37
N PHE A 30 15.47 -4.80 -2.14
CA PHE A 30 16.41 -3.81 -1.64
C PHE A 30 17.72 -4.45 -1.15
N GLY A 31 18.81 -3.73 -1.37
CA GLY A 31 20.17 -4.14 -1.04
C GLY A 31 21.09 -3.81 -2.20
N PHE A 32 22.33 -3.45 -1.89
CA PHE A 32 23.35 -3.33 -2.93
C PHE A 32 23.61 -4.72 -3.54
N PRO A 33 24.13 -4.81 -4.79
CA PRO A 33 24.44 -6.08 -5.44
C PRO A 33 25.43 -6.98 -4.66
N ASP A 34 26.15 -6.39 -3.69
CA ASP A 34 27.07 -7.05 -2.76
C ASP A 34 26.38 -7.62 -1.50
N GLY A 35 25.06 -7.48 -1.38
CA GLY A 35 24.27 -7.93 -0.24
C GLY A 35 24.26 -6.97 0.96
N HIS A 36 24.81 -5.76 0.82
CA HIS A 36 24.84 -4.78 1.89
C HIS A 36 23.46 -4.15 2.13
N THR A 37 23.04 -4.09 3.39
CA THR A 37 21.78 -3.46 3.84
C THR A 37 22.06 -2.27 4.75
N ILE A 38 21.54 -1.11 4.38
CA ILE A 38 21.70 0.14 5.13
C ILE A 38 20.75 0.19 6.34
N ASP A 39 21.08 1.02 7.32
CA ASP A 39 20.30 1.10 8.57
C ASP A 39 18.87 1.59 8.35
N TYR A 40 18.64 2.46 7.36
CA TYR A 40 17.29 2.82 6.91
C TYR A 40 16.47 1.58 6.52
N GLN A 41 17.03 0.68 5.71
CA GLN A 41 16.30 -0.51 5.23
C GLN A 41 15.93 -1.43 6.39
N LYS A 42 16.85 -1.63 7.36
CA LYS A 42 16.58 -2.43 8.56
C LYS A 42 15.46 -1.82 9.39
N ALA A 43 15.48 -0.50 9.58
CA ALA A 43 14.47 0.22 10.35
C ALA A 43 13.10 0.25 9.66
N ALA A 44 13.08 0.46 8.34
CA ALA A 44 11.86 0.56 7.53
C ALA A 44 11.23 -0.80 7.19
N ALA A 45 11.97 -1.91 7.32
CA ALA A 45 11.49 -3.25 6.95
C ALA A 45 10.19 -3.65 7.68
N THR A 46 10.13 -3.51 9.00
CA THR A 46 8.94 -3.88 9.76
C THR A 46 7.71 -3.04 9.37
N PRO A 47 7.75 -1.68 9.36
CA PRO A 47 6.59 -0.89 8.99
C PRO A 47 6.17 -1.10 7.52
N LEU A 48 7.11 -1.19 6.58
CA LEU A 48 6.77 -1.49 5.18
C LEU A 48 6.11 -2.86 5.03
N ARG A 49 6.57 -3.88 5.79
CA ARG A 49 5.94 -5.22 5.75
C ARG A 49 4.51 -5.20 6.25
N ILE A 50 4.23 -4.43 7.30
CA ILE A 50 2.86 -4.24 7.79
C ILE A 50 2.01 -3.55 6.72
N LEU A 51 2.52 -2.47 6.12
CA LEU A 51 1.82 -1.73 5.07
C LEU A 51 1.54 -2.60 3.84
N MET A 52 2.50 -3.41 3.40
CA MET A 52 2.34 -4.37 2.30
C MET A 52 1.16 -5.32 2.55
N TRP A 53 1.08 -5.92 3.74
CA TRP A 53 -0.02 -6.82 4.08
C TRP A 53 -1.36 -6.09 4.19
N LEU A 54 -1.39 -4.87 4.73
CA LEU A 54 -2.60 -4.05 4.79
C LEU A 54 -3.10 -3.66 3.39
N GLN A 55 -2.19 -3.31 2.47
CA GLN A 55 -2.51 -3.01 1.07
C GLN A 55 -3.05 -4.26 0.35
N GLY A 56 -2.42 -5.42 0.53
CA GLY A 56 -2.96 -6.68 0.00
C GLY A 56 -4.35 -7.00 0.56
N GLY A 57 -4.53 -6.83 1.87
CA GLY A 57 -5.81 -7.02 2.55
C GLY A 57 -6.91 -6.07 2.04
N ILE A 58 -6.59 -4.81 1.79
CA ILE A 58 -7.56 -3.86 1.25
C ILE A 58 -7.90 -4.17 -0.21
N GLY A 59 -6.95 -4.69 -0.98
CA GLY A 59 -7.20 -5.25 -2.32
C GLY A 59 -8.23 -6.37 -2.29
N LEU A 60 -8.10 -7.32 -1.36
CA LEU A 60 -9.08 -8.38 -1.14
C LEU A 60 -10.45 -7.82 -0.72
N LEU A 61 -10.48 -6.80 0.12
CA LEU A 61 -11.73 -6.14 0.51
C LEU A 61 -12.44 -5.48 -0.68
N PHE A 62 -11.71 -4.81 -1.57
CA PHE A 62 -12.28 -4.27 -2.81
C PHE A 62 -12.87 -5.36 -3.71
N LEU A 63 -12.17 -6.50 -3.87
CA LEU A 63 -12.73 -7.65 -4.59
C LEU A 63 -13.99 -8.20 -3.91
N GLY A 64 -13.97 -8.33 -2.58
CA GLY A 64 -15.14 -8.74 -1.79
C GLY A 64 -16.33 -7.82 -2.02
N LEU A 65 -16.12 -6.50 -2.02
CA LEU A 65 -17.17 -5.51 -2.31
C LEU A 65 -17.69 -5.61 -3.76
N ALA A 66 -16.82 -5.94 -4.72
CA ALA A 66 -17.23 -6.13 -6.11
C ALA A 66 -18.18 -7.33 -6.26
N PHE A 67 -17.80 -8.48 -5.73
CA PHE A 67 -18.51 -9.74 -5.96
C PHE A 67 -19.64 -10.03 -4.97
N SER A 68 -19.70 -9.35 -3.82
CA SER A 68 -20.73 -9.60 -2.80
C SER A 68 -22.13 -9.14 -3.24
N PRO A 69 -23.21 -9.92 -2.99
CA PRO A 69 -24.59 -9.58 -3.34
C PRO A 69 -25.21 -8.55 -2.36
N ILE A 70 -24.56 -7.40 -2.21
CA ILE A 70 -25.00 -6.30 -1.32
C ILE A 70 -25.75 -5.19 -2.07
N LYS A 71 -26.58 -4.45 -1.33
CA LYS A 71 -27.29 -3.26 -1.85
C LYS A 71 -26.29 -2.22 -2.36
N THR A 72 -26.63 -1.53 -3.44
CA THR A 72 -25.74 -0.54 -4.08
C THR A 72 -25.28 0.56 -3.13
N ARG A 73 -26.17 1.05 -2.24
CA ARG A 73 -25.82 2.08 -1.25
C ARG A 73 -24.73 1.62 -0.27
N MET A 74 -24.87 0.41 0.29
CA MET A 74 -23.87 -0.17 1.19
C MET A 74 -22.53 -0.39 0.47
N ARG A 75 -22.58 -0.84 -0.78
CA ARG A 75 -21.39 -0.99 -1.62
C ARG A 75 -20.68 0.33 -1.84
N THR A 76 -21.41 1.40 -2.18
CA THR A 76 -20.80 2.72 -2.41
C THR A 76 -20.14 3.26 -1.15
N VAL A 77 -20.81 3.16 0.01
CA VAL A 77 -20.22 3.58 1.29
C VAL A 77 -18.98 2.75 1.62
N GLY A 78 -19.07 1.42 1.53
CA GLY A 78 -17.92 0.54 1.77
C GLY A 78 -16.75 0.82 0.83
N TRP A 79 -17.03 1.06 -0.46
CA TRP A 79 -16.01 1.42 -1.45
C TRP A 79 -15.36 2.77 -1.12
N LEU A 80 -16.13 3.80 -0.78
CA LEU A 80 -15.59 5.11 -0.39
C LEU A 80 -14.72 5.02 0.86
N THR A 81 -15.19 4.32 1.89
CA THR A 81 -14.41 4.13 3.13
C THR A 81 -13.12 3.37 2.86
N ALA A 82 -13.18 2.28 2.09
CA ALA A 82 -12.00 1.52 1.70
C ALA A 82 -11.03 2.35 0.86
N LEU A 83 -11.53 3.22 -0.02
CA LEU A 83 -10.72 4.12 -0.83
C LEU A 83 -9.96 5.13 0.04
N VAL A 84 -10.62 5.74 1.02
CA VAL A 84 -9.98 6.67 1.96
C VAL A 84 -8.85 5.96 2.72
N VAL A 85 -9.12 4.78 3.27
CA VAL A 85 -8.09 3.99 3.97
C VAL A 85 -6.94 3.63 3.05
N PHE A 86 -7.23 3.21 1.81
CA PHE A 86 -6.21 2.89 0.82
C PHE A 86 -5.31 4.09 0.50
N VAL A 87 -5.88 5.28 0.30
CA VAL A 87 -5.11 6.51 0.07
C VAL A 87 -4.21 6.82 1.26
N LEU A 88 -4.71 6.69 2.50
CA LEU A 88 -3.90 6.91 3.70
C LEU A 88 -2.74 5.90 3.80
N LEU A 89 -2.97 4.63 3.50
CA LEU A 89 -1.92 3.61 3.45
C LEU A 89 -0.86 3.95 2.40
N ALA A 90 -1.28 4.42 1.22
CA ALA A 90 -0.37 4.83 0.15
C ALA A 90 0.49 6.04 0.55
N LEU A 91 -0.12 7.07 1.13
CA LEU A 91 0.61 8.23 1.65
C LEU A 91 1.58 7.83 2.77
N THR A 92 1.18 6.91 3.64
CA THR A 92 2.04 6.44 4.73
C THR A 92 3.25 5.69 4.19
N ALA A 93 3.07 4.80 3.21
CA ALA A 93 4.16 4.05 2.60
C ALA A 93 5.13 4.94 1.82
N ARG A 94 4.60 5.87 1.00
CA ARG A 94 5.41 6.68 0.06
C ARG A 94 5.99 7.94 0.65
N ILE A 95 5.36 8.50 1.68
CA ILE A 95 5.74 9.80 2.25
C ILE A 95 6.05 9.63 3.73
N GLY A 96 5.15 9.02 4.50
CA GLY A 96 5.30 8.89 5.94
C GLY A 96 6.56 8.13 6.37
N VAL A 97 6.78 6.94 5.81
CA VAL A 97 7.95 6.10 6.12
C VAL A 97 9.25 6.79 5.69
N PRO A 98 9.44 7.22 4.43
CA PRO A 98 10.66 7.91 4.02
C PRO A 98 10.93 9.20 4.79
N TRP A 99 9.90 10.00 5.05
CA TRP A 99 10.05 11.23 5.83
C TRP A 99 10.46 10.94 7.28
N TYR A 100 9.81 9.98 7.93
CA TYR A 100 10.11 9.66 9.34
C TYR A 100 11.51 9.07 9.49
N PHE A 101 11.86 8.06 8.71
CA PHE A 101 13.16 7.41 8.85
C PHE A 101 14.29 8.23 8.22
N GLY A 102 14.05 8.85 7.06
CA GLY A 102 15.06 9.63 6.35
C GLY A 102 15.26 11.03 6.92
N THR A 103 14.19 11.80 7.06
CA THR A 103 14.29 13.21 7.49
C THR A 103 14.28 13.35 9.00
N HIS A 104 13.38 12.66 9.71
CA HIS A 104 13.25 12.85 11.15
C HIS A 104 14.30 12.08 11.95
N LEU A 105 14.63 10.85 11.55
CA LEU A 105 15.69 10.05 12.18
C LEU A 105 17.05 10.17 11.50
N GLY A 106 17.14 10.83 10.34
CA GLY A 106 18.41 11.07 9.64
C GLY A 106 19.04 9.83 9.03
N LEU A 107 18.27 8.75 8.80
CA LEU A 107 18.80 7.52 8.21
C LEU A 107 18.93 7.70 6.70
N ASP A 108 20.14 7.49 6.17
CA ASP A 108 20.36 7.52 4.72
C ASP A 108 19.56 6.39 4.04
N ASN A 109 18.70 6.77 3.10
CA ASN A 109 17.86 5.87 2.32
C ASN A 109 18.54 5.44 0.99
N GLY A 110 19.78 5.89 0.74
CA GLY A 110 20.57 5.56 -0.44
C GLY A 110 20.11 6.29 -1.71
N ILE A 111 19.21 7.27 -1.61
CA ILE A 111 18.73 8.08 -2.74
C ILE A 111 19.52 9.39 -2.77
N GLY A 112 20.47 9.51 -3.71
CA GLY A 112 21.22 10.75 -3.97
C GLY A 112 22.71 10.76 -3.59
N GLY A 113 23.32 9.59 -3.42
CA GLY A 113 24.78 9.43 -3.32
C GLY A 113 25.46 9.33 -4.68
#